data_AF-A0AAX6E0V9-F1
#
_entry.id   AF-A0AAX6E0V9-F1
#
_cell.length_a   1.000
_cell.length_b   1.000
_cell.length_c   1.000
_cell.angle_alpha   90.00
_cell.angle_beta   90.00
_cell.angle_gamma   90.00
#
_symmetry.space_group_name_H-M   'P 1'
#
loop_
_entity.id
_entity.type
_entity.pdbx_description
1 polymer ?
#
loop_
_entity_poly.entity_id
_entity_poly.type
_entity_poly.pdbx_seq_one_letter_code
_entity_poly.pdbx_strand_id
1 'polypeptide(L)'
;MASGGMTRTRTRTRPNLLVTGTPGTGKTTTCSLLVEATGLRHVNVGELVNTKGLHDGWDEEFECHVINEDLVCDEMEDMMEEGGNIVDYHGCDFFPERWF
;
A
#
# COMPACT_ATOMS: atom_id res chain seq x y z
N MET A 1 14.85 40.12 0.97
CA MET A 1 14.72 39.14 2.06
C MET A 1 14.03 37.91 1.47
N ALA A 2 14.78 36.86 1.18
CA ALA A 2 14.21 35.59 0.72
C ALA A 2 13.89 34.76 1.95
N SER A 3 12.61 34.65 2.31
CA SER A 3 12.15 33.70 3.32
C SER A 3 12.23 32.30 2.71
N GLY A 4 13.29 31.57 3.05
CA GLY A 4 13.42 30.16 2.74
C GLY A 4 12.28 29.38 3.38
N GLY A 5 11.39 28.85 2.55
CA GLY A 5 10.45 27.81 2.96
C GLY A 5 11.23 26.52 3.17
N MET A 6 11.58 26.22 4.42
CA MET A 6 12.08 24.90 4.81
C MET A 6 10.94 23.89 4.58
N THR A 7 11.01 23.11 3.50
CA THR A 7 10.14 21.95 3.30
C THR A 7 10.42 20.97 4.44
N ARG A 8 9.56 20.92 5.47
CA ARG A 8 9.66 19.87 6.49
C ARG A 8 9.41 18.55 5.79
N THR A 9 10.46 17.74 5.62
CA THR A 9 10.29 16.32 5.35
C THR A 9 9.50 15.74 6.52
N ARG A 10 8.24 15.35 6.31
CA ARG A 10 7.46 14.60 7.32
C ARG A 10 8.18 13.27 7.53
N THR A 11 8.97 13.18 8.59
CA THR A 11 9.59 11.92 8.99
C THR A 11 8.55 11.09 9.71
N ARG A 12 8.13 9.99 9.09
CA ARG A 12 7.25 8.97 9.68
C ARG A 12 7.82 8.50 11.02
N THR A 13 6.97 8.40 12.05
CA THR A 13 7.39 7.88 13.37
C THR A 13 7.21 6.37 13.49
N ARG A 14 6.37 5.77 12.64
CA ARG A 14 6.18 4.32 12.52
C ARG A 14 6.50 3.87 11.08
N PRO A 15 7.13 2.70 10.89
CA PRO A 15 7.49 2.22 9.57
C PRO A 15 6.26 1.80 8.76
N ASN A 16 6.42 1.74 7.44
CA ASN A 16 5.53 0.97 6.59
C ASN A 16 6.28 -0.29 6.14
N LEU A 17 5.58 -1.41 6.04
CA LEU A 17 6.13 -2.69 5.62
C LEU A 17 5.39 -3.16 4.38
N LEU A 18 6.12 -3.48 3.32
CA LEU A 18 5.55 -4.17 2.16
C LEU A 18 5.79 -5.67 2.31
N VAL A 19 4.72 -6.45 2.28
CA VAL A 19 4.77 -7.91 2.19
C VAL A 19 4.32 -8.29 0.78
N THR A 20 5.29 -8.73 -0.03
CA THR A 20 5.08 -9.10 -1.42
C THR A 20 5.58 -10.50 -1.75
N GLY A 21 5.24 -10.99 -2.93
CA GLY A 21 5.50 -12.35 -3.37
C GLY A 21 4.31 -12.99 -4.09
N THR A 22 4.55 -14.11 -4.75
CA THR A 22 3.54 -14.80 -5.56
C THR A 22 2.29 -15.14 -4.75
N PRO A 23 1.09 -15.14 -5.38
CA PRO A 23 -0.14 -15.59 -4.73
C PRO A 23 0.00 -17.00 -4.11
N GLY A 24 -0.62 -17.23 -2.95
CA GLY A 24 -0.58 -18.52 -2.25
C GLY A 24 0.63 -18.77 -1.33
N THR A 25 1.62 -17.87 -1.28
CA THR A 25 2.83 -18.01 -0.43
C THR A 25 2.63 -17.71 1.06
N GLY A 26 1.41 -17.32 1.47
CA GLY A 26 1.09 -17.06 2.89
C GLY A 26 1.22 -15.62 3.36
N LYS A 27 1.38 -14.63 2.45
CA LYS A 27 1.49 -13.20 2.78
C LYS A 27 0.44 -12.72 3.78
N THR A 28 -0.83 -12.99 3.52
CA THR A 28 -1.95 -12.55 4.38
C THR A 28 -1.85 -13.17 5.78
N THR A 29 -1.47 -14.44 5.88
CA THR A 29 -1.22 -15.11 7.17
C THR A 29 -0.09 -14.43 7.93
N THR A 30 1.03 -14.13 7.26
CA THR A 30 2.16 -13.40 7.85
C THR A 30 1.75 -12.00 8.28
N CYS A 31 0.96 -11.29 7.48
CA CYS A 31 0.46 -9.95 7.82
C CYS A 31 -0.40 -9.96 9.08
N SER A 32 -1.28 -10.94 9.25
CA SER A 32 -2.07 -11.09 10.49
C SER A 32 -1.19 -11.23 11.73
N LEU A 33 -0.14 -12.07 11.67
CA LEU A 33 0.82 -12.21 12.76
C LEU A 33 1.60 -10.92 13.04
N LEU A 34 1.98 -10.18 11.99
CA LEU A 34 2.66 -8.90 12.11
C LEU A 34 1.74 -7.84 12.77
N VAL A 35 0.46 -7.79 12.42
CA VAL A 35 -0.52 -6.90 13.07
C VAL A 35 -0.58 -7.18 14.57
N GLU A 36 -0.73 -8.45 14.96
CA GLU A 36 -0.78 -8.85 16.37
C GLU A 36 0.51 -8.46 17.12
N ALA A 37 1.67 -8.66 16.49
CA ALA A 37 2.97 -8.38 17.11
C ALA A 37 3.33 -6.89 17.19
N THR A 38 2.83 -6.06 16.28
CA THR A 38 3.32 -4.68 16.09
C THR A 38 2.25 -3.59 16.28
N GLY A 39 0.97 -3.96 16.23
CA GLY A 39 -0.16 -3.02 16.22
C GLY A 39 -0.16 -2.07 15.02
N LEU A 40 0.48 -2.45 13.91
CA LEU A 40 0.43 -1.71 12.64
C LEU A 40 -0.89 -1.98 11.91
N ARG A 41 -1.31 -1.08 11.03
CA ARG A 41 -2.53 -1.21 10.23
C ARG A 41 -2.28 -2.16 9.06
N HIS A 42 -3.10 -3.20 8.89
CA HIS A 42 -3.04 -4.03 7.70
C HIS A 42 -3.82 -3.41 6.54
N VAL A 43 -3.23 -3.47 5.36
CA VAL A 43 -3.79 -2.97 4.10
C VAL A 43 -3.66 -4.09 3.06
N ASN A 44 -4.76 -4.78 2.77
CA ASN A 44 -4.83 -5.67 1.63
C ASN A 44 -5.19 -4.85 0.39
N VAL A 45 -4.25 -4.72 -0.54
CA VAL A 45 -4.42 -3.84 -1.71
C VAL A 45 -5.47 -4.40 -2.68
N GLY A 46 -5.59 -5.73 -2.80
CA GLY A 46 -6.61 -6.35 -3.64
C GLY A 46 -8.03 -6.07 -3.14
N GLU A 47 -8.23 -6.15 -1.81
CA GLU A 47 -9.51 -5.81 -1.19
C GLU A 47 -9.81 -4.30 -1.30
N LEU A 48 -8.78 -3.45 -1.12
CA LEU A 48 -8.90 -2.00 -1.28
C LEU A 48 -9.38 -1.63 -2.69
N VAL A 49 -8.74 -2.20 -3.72
CA VAL A 49 -9.09 -1.99 -5.13
C VAL A 49 -10.52 -2.39 -5.41
N ASN A 50 -10.92 -3.60 -4.97
CA ASN A 50 -12.27 -4.09 -5.19
C ASN A 50 -13.32 -3.24 -4.47
N THR A 51 -13.06 -2.87 -3.21
CA THR A 51 -14.01 -2.12 -2.36
C THR A 51 -14.21 -0.69 -2.85
N LYS A 52 -13.14 -0.04 -3.33
CA LYS A 52 -13.18 1.36 -3.77
C LYS A 52 -13.28 1.53 -5.29
N GLY A 53 -13.34 0.43 -6.04
CA GLY A 53 -13.42 0.47 -7.50
C GLY A 53 -12.19 1.08 -8.16
N LEU A 54 -10.99 0.83 -7.63
CA LEU A 54 -9.72 1.41 -8.10
C LEU A 54 -9.13 0.60 -9.27
N HIS A 55 -9.95 0.33 -10.29
CA HIS A 55 -9.62 -0.55 -11.40
C HIS A 55 -10.21 -0.04 -12.72
N ASP A 56 -9.54 -0.32 -13.83
CA ASP A 56 -9.96 0.08 -15.18
C ASP A 56 -10.80 -1.00 -15.91
N GLY A 57 -11.25 -2.01 -15.17
CA GLY A 57 -12.16 -3.03 -15.67
C GLY A 57 -11.91 -4.39 -15.07
N TRP A 58 -12.45 -5.39 -15.74
CA TRP A 58 -12.30 -6.80 -15.41
C TRP A 58 -11.65 -7.52 -16.58
N ASP A 59 -10.62 -8.29 -16.30
CA ASP A 59 -9.99 -9.21 -17.23
C ASP A 59 -10.73 -10.56 -17.16
N GLU A 60 -11.45 -10.91 -18.23
CA GLU A 60 -12.21 -12.17 -18.30
C GLU A 60 -11.32 -13.40 -18.48
N GLU A 61 -10.10 -13.26 -19.00
CA GLU A 61 -9.18 -14.39 -19.22
C GLU A 61 -8.55 -14.85 -17.90
N PHE A 62 -8.13 -13.88 -17.08
CA PHE A 62 -7.49 -14.13 -15.79
C PHE A 62 -8.43 -14.04 -14.59
N GLU A 63 -9.72 -13.75 -14.84
CA GLU A 63 -10.76 -13.57 -13.83
C GLU A 63 -10.31 -12.62 -12.70
N CYS A 64 -9.79 -11.45 -13.08
CA CYS A 64 -9.26 -10.47 -12.12
C CYS A 64 -9.53 -9.01 -12.53
N HIS A 65 -9.44 -8.10 -11.57
CA HIS A 65 -9.53 -6.67 -11.86
C HIS A 65 -8.21 -6.14 -12.45
N VAL A 66 -8.32 -5.36 -13.52
CA VAL A 66 -7.19 -4.59 -14.06
C VAL A 66 -7.01 -3.37 -13.17
N ILE A 67 -6.02 -3.43 -12.27
CA ILE A 67 -5.78 -2.37 -11.29
C ILE A 67 -5.43 -1.06 -11.99
N ASN A 68 -6.01 0.03 -11.51
CA ASN A 68 -5.58 1.38 -11.85
C ASN A 68 -4.56 1.84 -10.80
N GLU A 69 -3.27 1.78 -11.16
CA GLU A 69 -2.15 2.04 -10.26
C GLU A 69 -2.16 3.48 -9.71
N ASP A 70 -2.53 4.47 -10.54
CA ASP A 70 -2.60 5.88 -10.14
C ASP A 70 -3.68 6.09 -9.07
N LEU A 71 -4.87 5.51 -9.25
CA LEU A 71 -5.96 5.61 -8.27
C LEU A 71 -5.61 4.92 -6.95
N VAL A 72 -4.89 3.79 -7.01
CA VAL A 72 -4.39 3.12 -5.79
C VAL A 72 -3.38 4.00 -5.07
N CYS A 73 -2.46 4.61 -5.81
CA CYS A 73 -1.46 5.50 -5.26
C CYS A 73 -2.08 6.72 -4.58
N ASP A 74 -3.01 7.39 -5.27
CA ASP A 74 -3.73 8.56 -4.76
C ASP A 74 -4.52 8.24 -3.49
N GLU A 75 -5.21 7.10 -3.45
CA GLU A 75 -5.99 6.67 -2.30
C GLU A 75 -5.13 6.32 -1.07
N MET A 76 -3.93 5.78 -1.29
CA MET A 76 -3.04 5.36 -0.21
C MET A 76 -2.06 6.44 0.25
N GLU A 77 -1.92 7.56 -0.47
CA GLU A 77 -0.87 8.55 -0.21
C GLU A 77 -0.88 9.09 1.22
N ASP A 78 -2.01 9.62 1.69
CA ASP A 78 -2.12 10.21 3.03
C ASP A 78 -1.83 9.18 4.13
N MET A 79 -2.38 7.96 4.02
CA MET A 79 -2.15 6.92 5.02
C MET A 79 -0.70 6.41 5.01
N MET A 80 -0.04 6.40 3.85
CA MET A 80 1.35 5.98 3.74
C MET A 80 2.28 7.07 4.27
N GLU A 81 1.96 8.36 4.10
CA GLU A 81 2.69 9.48 4.72
C GLU A 81 2.60 9.49 6.25
N GLU A 82 1.46 9.08 6.84
CA GLU A 82 1.32 8.95 8.29
C GLU A 82 2.26 7.88 8.87
N GLY A 83 2.50 6.81 8.10
CA GLY A 83 3.27 5.65 8.52
C GLY A 83 2.48 4.68 9.40
N GLY A 84 3.05 3.52 9.67
CA GLY A 84 2.44 2.52 10.55
C GLY A 84 1.62 1.45 9.84
N ASN A 85 1.91 1.17 8.56
CA ASN A 85 1.14 0.25 7.74
C ASN A 85 1.90 -1.06 7.43
N ILE A 86 1.15 -2.13 7.23
CA ILE A 86 1.57 -3.39 6.62
C ILE A 86 0.76 -3.53 5.35
N VAL A 87 1.41 -3.43 4.20
CA VAL A 87 0.80 -3.52 2.87
C VAL A 87 0.99 -4.93 2.34
N ASP A 88 -0.11 -5.63 2.07
CA ASP A 88 -0.16 -6.98 1.47
C ASP A 88 -0.58 -6.85 0.01
N TYR A 89 0.37 -7.12 -0.89
CA TYR A 89 0.09 -7.17 -2.33
C TYR A 89 1.10 -8.06 -3.05
N HIS A 90 0.72 -8.63 -4.20
CA HIS A 90 1.58 -9.57 -4.92
C HIS A 90 2.57 -8.89 -5.90
N GLY A 91 2.29 -7.64 -6.30
CA GLY A 91 3.22 -6.77 -7.05
C GLY A 91 3.83 -5.69 -6.16
N CYS A 92 4.82 -4.96 -6.67
CA CYS A 92 5.45 -3.86 -5.93
C CYS A 92 5.92 -2.67 -6.78
N ASP A 93 5.89 -2.77 -8.12
CA ASP A 93 6.69 -1.92 -8.99
C ASP A 93 6.13 -0.49 -9.12
N PHE A 94 4.84 -0.29 -8.86
CA PHE A 94 4.17 1.00 -8.99
C PHE A 94 4.12 1.80 -7.69
N PHE A 95 4.49 1.21 -6.55
CA PHE A 95 4.49 1.95 -5.29
C PHE A 95 5.66 2.94 -5.22
N PRO A 96 5.46 4.17 -4.75
CA PRO A 96 6.55 5.10 -4.51
C PRO A 96 7.60 4.52 -3.55
N GLU A 97 8.87 4.49 -3.93
CA GLU A 97 9.96 3.92 -3.10
C GLU A 97 10.01 4.54 -1.69
N ARG A 98 9.68 5.83 -1.56
CA ARG A 98 9.64 6.56 -0.29
C ARG A 98 8.60 6.04 0.72
N TRP A 99 7.63 5.25 0.27
CA TRP A 99 6.57 4.73 1.13
C TRP A 99 7.09 3.73 2.13
N PHE A 100 8.09 2.94 1.77
CA PHE A 100 8.61 1.86 2.61
C PHE A 100 9.89 2.33 3.31
#